data_AF-A0A7X6CE37-F1
#
_entry.id   AF-A0A7X6CE37-F1
#
_cell.length_a   1.000
_cell.length_b   1.000
_cell.length_c   1.000
_cell.angle_alpha   90.00
_cell.angle_beta   90.00
_cell.angle_gamma   90.00
#
_symmetry.space_group_name_H-M   'P 1'
#
loop_
_entity.id
_entity.type
_entity.pdbx_description
1 polymer ?
#
loop_
_entity_poly.entity_id
_entity_poly.type
_entity_poly.pdbx_seq_one_letter_code
_entity_poly.pdbx_strand_id
1 'polypeptide(L)'
;MLPVVESIGQGIDREAKLFFEKHKPPTDLIFDDGAEMESNRHRIAMTVLIRSLEQGFAHRNDFFVGGNMFIYYSVKQVRNQDFRGPDFFAVLGVDGTTSRQGWVVWDENGRYPDVIVELLSPSTAHEDKGKKKDIYEQVFKTPDYFVFDPFEPNSLQGWRLDASLRYQPLVPNERGWLWCETLGFWLGTWEGIVDRETATWARFFDESGNLVLLPEEAAQQQAETAQQQVEAAQKQVETAQQQVETAQQQAEKERQRGDRLAARLRELGDDPNTFNQ
;
A
#
# COMPACT_ATOMS: atom_id res chain seq x y z
N MET A 1 18.69 -17.99 59.03
CA MET A 1 19.26 -16.66 58.78
C MET A 1 19.89 -16.70 57.39
N LEU A 2 19.25 -16.08 56.41
CA LEU A 2 19.83 -15.57 55.14
C LEU A 2 18.68 -15.00 54.29
N PRO A 3 18.69 -13.69 54.02
CA PRO A 3 18.25 -13.16 52.73
C PRO A 3 19.35 -12.26 52.17
N VAL A 4 19.91 -12.64 51.01
CA VAL A 4 20.75 -11.76 50.19
C VAL A 4 20.43 -12.03 48.72
N VAL A 5 19.29 -11.56 48.24
CA VAL A 5 19.00 -11.53 46.78
C VAL A 5 18.31 -10.23 46.33
N GLU A 6 18.00 -9.27 47.21
CA GLU A 6 17.28 -8.03 46.81
C GLU A 6 18.18 -6.82 46.45
N SER A 7 19.50 -6.88 46.67
CA SER A 7 20.35 -5.69 46.54
C SER A 7 20.97 -5.43 45.15
N ILE A 8 20.87 -6.37 44.21
CA ILE A 8 21.59 -6.26 42.92
C ILE A 8 20.77 -5.51 41.86
N GLY A 9 19.43 -5.61 41.89
CA GLY A 9 18.55 -4.96 40.90
C GLY A 9 18.46 -3.43 41.00
N GLN A 10 18.53 -2.87 42.21
CA GLN A 10 18.38 -1.41 42.42
C GLN A 10 19.64 -0.60 42.05
N GLY A 11 20.83 -1.21 42.07
CA GLY A 11 22.08 -0.55 41.70
C GLY A 11 22.23 -0.35 40.19
N ILE A 12 21.83 -1.35 39.41
CA ILE A 12 21.90 -1.34 37.93
C ILE A 12 20.93 -0.30 37.35
N ASP A 13 19.72 -0.19 37.91
CA ASP A 13 18.70 0.77 37.46
C ASP A 13 19.15 2.23 37.71
N ARG A 14 19.78 2.50 38.86
CA ARG A 14 20.28 3.85 39.20
C ARG A 14 21.46 4.28 38.33
N GLU A 15 22.40 3.37 38.03
CA GLU A 15 23.52 3.66 37.13
C GLU A 15 23.07 3.84 35.68
N ALA A 16 22.12 3.02 35.19
CA ALA A 16 21.50 3.20 33.88
C ALA A 16 20.81 4.57 33.79
N LYS A 17 20.03 4.94 34.81
CA LYS A 17 19.34 6.23 34.87
C LYS A 17 20.31 7.40 34.88
N LEU A 18 21.39 7.33 35.67
CA LEU A 18 22.45 8.35 35.67
C LEU A 18 23.18 8.43 34.33
N PHE A 19 23.40 7.30 33.67
CA PHE A 19 24.02 7.25 32.34
C PHE A 19 23.15 7.97 31.31
N PHE A 20 21.83 7.69 31.28
CA PHE A 20 20.88 8.36 30.40
C PHE A 20 20.71 9.85 30.74
N GLU A 21 20.76 10.23 32.02
CA GLU A 21 20.71 11.65 32.42
C GLU A 21 21.94 12.43 31.97
N LYS A 22 23.12 11.80 32.00
CA LYS A 22 24.39 12.42 31.59
C LYS A 22 24.59 12.44 30.07
N HIS A 23 23.95 11.53 29.34
CA HIS A 23 24.08 11.39 27.88
C HIS A 23 22.73 11.52 27.17
N LYS A 24 21.87 12.44 27.63
CA LYS A 24 20.59 12.70 26.98
C LYS A 24 20.80 12.96 25.49
N PRO A 25 20.03 12.31 24.61
CA PRO A 25 20.12 12.57 23.20
C PRO A 25 19.82 14.04 22.91
N PRO A 26 20.47 14.61 21.89
CA PRO A 26 20.23 15.99 21.50
C PRO A 26 18.77 16.14 21.07
N THR A 27 18.14 17.20 21.56
CA THR A 27 16.72 17.53 21.29
C THR A 27 16.56 18.57 20.19
N ASP A 28 17.66 19.19 19.74
CA ASP A 28 17.71 20.19 18.68
C ASP A 28 18.20 19.52 17.39
N LEU A 29 17.26 18.86 16.69
CA LEU A 29 17.51 18.11 15.46
C LEU A 29 17.12 18.95 14.24
N ILE A 30 17.85 18.79 13.13
CA ILE A 30 17.65 19.54 11.88
C ILE A 30 16.82 18.68 10.92
N PHE A 31 15.63 19.08 10.49
CA PHE A 31 14.80 18.25 9.61
C PHE A 31 14.84 18.67 8.12
N ASP A 32 15.73 19.60 7.76
CA ASP A 32 15.91 20.13 6.40
C ASP A 32 17.38 20.52 6.20
N ASP A 33 17.99 20.06 5.10
CA ASP A 33 19.38 20.34 4.74
C ASP A 33 19.55 21.31 3.55
N GLY A 34 18.45 21.78 2.94
CA GLY A 34 18.47 22.69 1.81
C GLY A 34 19.12 22.12 0.54
N ALA A 35 19.20 20.78 0.39
CA ALA A 35 19.74 20.12 -0.79
C ALA A 35 18.99 20.48 -2.09
N GLU A 36 19.66 20.32 -3.24
CA GLU A 36 19.09 20.56 -4.57
C GLU A 36 17.80 19.77 -4.76
N MET A 37 16.78 20.42 -5.31
CA MET A 37 15.48 19.79 -5.57
C MET A 37 15.64 18.58 -6.48
N GLU A 38 15.22 17.42 -5.98
CA GLU A 38 14.94 16.24 -6.79
C GLU A 38 14.12 16.60 -8.03
N SER A 39 14.36 15.91 -9.16
CA SER A 39 13.57 16.15 -10.36
C SER A 39 12.09 15.79 -10.12
N ASN A 40 11.17 16.39 -10.88
CA ASN A 40 9.74 16.10 -10.74
C ASN A 40 9.43 14.60 -10.82
N ARG A 41 10.19 13.85 -11.64
CA ARG A 41 10.03 12.39 -11.78
C ARG A 41 10.40 11.63 -10.51
N HIS A 42 11.44 12.02 -9.79
CA HIS A 42 11.81 11.41 -8.51
C HIS A 42 10.71 11.65 -7.46
N ARG A 43 10.25 12.90 -7.34
CA ARG A 43 9.12 13.25 -6.47
C ARG A 43 7.87 12.42 -6.76
N ILE A 44 7.49 12.27 -8.03
CA ILE A 44 6.35 11.43 -8.42
C ILE A 44 6.61 9.97 -8.06
N ALA A 45 7.77 9.40 -8.40
CA ALA A 45 8.11 8.01 -8.10
C ALA A 45 8.07 7.70 -6.59
N MET A 46 8.60 8.59 -5.75
CA MET A 46 8.50 8.48 -4.30
C MET A 46 7.03 8.50 -3.84
N THR A 47 6.28 9.51 -4.30
CA THR A 47 4.86 9.69 -3.94
C THR A 47 4.04 8.46 -4.33
N VAL A 48 4.33 7.87 -5.49
CA VAL A 48 3.71 6.63 -5.97
C VAL A 48 3.95 5.47 -5.01
N LEU A 49 5.19 5.27 -4.56
CA LEU A 49 5.51 4.17 -3.63
C LEU A 49 4.79 4.36 -2.29
N ILE A 50 4.84 5.57 -1.72
CA ILE A 50 4.17 5.90 -0.45
C ILE A 50 2.67 5.63 -0.55
N ARG A 51 2.00 6.27 -1.53
CA ARG A 51 0.54 6.19 -1.68
C ARG A 51 0.07 4.79 -2.06
N SER A 52 0.87 4.04 -2.82
CA SER A 52 0.57 2.63 -3.11
C SER A 52 0.64 1.78 -1.83
N LEU A 53 1.66 1.96 -0.99
CA LEU A 53 1.76 1.20 0.25
C LEU A 53 0.63 1.56 1.23
N GLU A 54 0.32 2.84 1.40
CA GLU A 54 -0.82 3.29 2.21
C GLU A 54 -2.14 2.69 1.73
N GLN A 55 -2.38 2.68 0.41
CA GLN A 55 -3.58 2.08 -0.18
C GLN A 55 -3.61 0.56 -0.02
N GLY A 56 -2.47 -0.12 -0.23
CA GLY A 56 -2.34 -1.57 -0.06
C GLY A 56 -2.51 -2.03 1.39
N PHE A 57 -2.12 -1.18 2.34
CA PHE A 57 -2.26 -1.42 3.78
C PHE A 57 -3.38 -0.59 4.42
N ALA A 58 -4.39 -0.13 3.66
CA ALA A 58 -5.44 0.76 4.17
C ALA A 58 -6.25 0.21 5.36
N HIS A 59 -6.20 -1.10 5.62
CA HIS A 59 -6.84 -1.76 6.76
C HIS A 59 -5.92 -1.94 7.98
N ARG A 60 -4.70 -1.40 7.92
CA ARG A 60 -3.67 -1.50 8.95
C ARG A 60 -3.32 -0.13 9.51
N ASN A 61 -3.01 -0.10 10.80
CA ASN A 61 -2.46 1.08 11.49
C ASN A 61 -1.13 0.77 12.19
N ASP A 62 -0.62 -0.45 12.01
CA ASP A 62 0.59 -0.98 12.64
C ASP A 62 1.83 -0.79 11.75
N PHE A 63 1.90 0.30 11.00
CA PHE A 63 3.05 0.64 10.18
C PHE A 63 3.18 2.15 9.99
N PHE A 64 4.40 2.60 9.72
CA PHE A 64 4.70 3.94 9.25
C PHE A 64 5.39 3.84 7.90
N VAL A 65 5.04 4.73 6.97
CA VAL A 65 5.71 4.90 5.70
C VAL A 65 6.08 6.37 5.54
N GLY A 66 7.29 6.63 5.05
CA GLY A 66 7.79 7.98 4.83
C GLY A 66 8.74 8.03 3.64
N GLY A 67 9.09 9.23 3.24
CA GLY A 67 10.04 9.49 2.17
C GLY A 67 10.61 10.89 2.29
N ASN A 68 11.84 11.06 1.84
CA ASN A 68 12.63 12.29 2.01
C ASN A 68 12.53 12.86 3.44
N MET A 69 12.63 11.96 4.43
CA MET A 69 12.54 12.26 5.86
C MET A 69 13.77 11.71 6.55
N PHE A 70 14.43 12.52 7.39
CA PHE A 70 15.65 12.09 8.05
C PHE A 70 15.42 11.03 9.12
N ILE A 71 16.26 10.01 9.06
CA ILE A 71 16.39 8.95 10.04
C ILE A 71 17.62 9.22 10.89
N TYR A 72 17.40 9.43 12.18
CA TYR A 72 18.43 9.65 13.18
C TYR A 72 18.74 8.36 13.93
N TYR A 73 19.96 7.85 13.77
CA TYR A 73 20.34 6.52 14.27
C TYR A 73 21.57 6.50 15.18
N SER A 74 22.19 7.66 15.44
CA SER A 74 23.34 7.76 16.34
C SER A 74 23.23 8.96 17.27
N VAL A 75 23.00 8.67 18.56
CA VAL A 75 22.96 9.69 19.64
C VAL A 75 24.29 10.43 19.77
N LYS A 76 25.42 9.75 19.49
CA LYS A 76 26.76 10.33 19.63
C LYS A 76 27.16 11.23 18.46
N GLN A 77 26.47 11.13 17.33
CA GLN A 77 26.90 11.74 16.07
C GLN A 77 25.84 12.62 15.39
N VAL A 78 24.77 12.99 16.09
CA VAL A 78 23.87 14.07 15.61
C VAL A 78 24.67 15.36 15.33
N ARG A 79 25.74 15.62 16.10
CA ARG A 79 26.66 16.75 15.83
C ARG A 79 27.55 16.57 14.58
N ASN A 80 27.67 15.36 14.05
CA ASN A 80 28.47 15.01 12.88
C ASN A 80 27.61 14.66 11.64
N GLN A 81 26.30 14.94 11.67
CA GLN A 81 25.38 14.68 10.55
C GLN A 81 25.18 13.19 10.19
N ASP A 82 25.26 12.28 11.17
CA ASP A 82 24.90 10.88 10.95
C ASP A 82 23.38 10.66 11.01
N PHE A 83 22.69 11.21 10.01
CA PHE A 83 21.31 10.92 9.64
C PHE A 83 21.26 10.42 8.19
N ARG A 84 20.21 9.71 7.80
CA ARG A 84 19.96 9.34 6.39
C ARG A 84 18.54 9.70 6.03
N GLY A 85 18.35 10.39 4.90
CA GLY A 85 17.03 10.63 4.32
C GLY A 85 16.85 9.71 3.11
N PRO A 86 16.32 8.49 3.27
CA PRO A 86 15.97 7.66 2.14
C PRO A 86 14.75 8.24 1.42
N ASP A 87 14.69 8.05 0.10
CA ASP A 87 13.56 8.52 -0.71
C ASP A 87 12.27 7.82 -0.31
N PHE A 88 12.32 6.54 0.06
CA PHE A 88 11.20 5.81 0.63
C PHE A 88 11.67 4.85 1.71
N PHE A 89 10.90 4.76 2.79
CA PHE A 89 11.06 3.72 3.79
C PHE A 89 9.75 3.33 4.45
N ALA A 90 9.71 2.11 4.97
CA ALA A 90 8.60 1.61 5.78
C ALA A 90 9.11 0.96 7.06
N VAL A 91 8.38 1.16 8.15
CA VAL A 91 8.59 0.50 9.44
C VAL A 91 7.28 -0.19 9.83
N LEU A 92 7.33 -1.49 10.08
CA LEU A 92 6.20 -2.32 10.49
C LEU A 92 6.21 -2.54 12.01
N GLY A 93 5.02 -2.84 12.55
CA GLY A 93 4.80 -3.09 13.98
C GLY A 93 4.88 -1.83 14.85
N VAL A 94 4.68 -0.65 14.27
CA VAL A 94 4.74 0.66 14.96
C VAL A 94 3.41 1.40 14.80
N ASP A 95 3.11 2.36 15.68
CA ASP A 95 1.92 3.19 15.55
C ASP A 95 2.05 4.15 14.35
N GLY A 96 1.24 3.90 13.32
CA GLY A 96 1.16 4.70 12.10
C GLY A 96 0.43 6.03 12.27
N THR A 97 -0.31 6.23 13.35
CA THR A 97 -1.11 7.45 13.56
C THR A 97 -0.32 8.60 14.18
N THR A 98 0.84 8.28 14.76
CA THR A 98 1.74 9.28 15.35
C THR A 98 2.42 10.12 14.25
N SER A 99 2.26 11.44 14.33
CA SER A 99 2.93 12.39 13.45
C SER A 99 4.42 12.51 13.79
N ARG A 100 5.28 12.52 12.76
CA ARG A 100 6.74 12.52 12.89
C ARG A 100 7.35 13.59 12.00
N GLN A 101 8.28 14.38 12.55
CA GLN A 101 9.10 15.32 11.79
C GLN A 101 10.36 14.65 11.22
N GLY A 102 10.78 13.54 11.84
CA GLY A 102 11.85 12.66 11.42
C GLY A 102 11.70 11.32 12.13
N TRP A 103 12.40 10.30 11.65
CA TRP A 103 12.44 9.00 12.30
C TRP A 103 13.60 8.95 13.29
N VAL A 104 13.32 9.15 14.57
CA VAL A 104 14.34 9.19 15.61
C VAL A 104 14.41 7.84 16.32
N VAL A 105 15.40 7.01 15.96
CA VAL A 105 15.47 5.60 16.36
C VAL A 105 15.37 5.41 17.87
N TRP A 106 16.00 6.26 18.67
CA TRP A 106 15.95 6.13 20.14
C TRP A 106 14.61 6.58 20.76
N ASP A 107 13.84 7.43 20.07
CA ASP A 107 12.47 7.78 20.48
C ASP A 107 11.48 6.69 20.02
N GLU A 108 11.83 5.95 18.97
CA GLU A 108 11.06 4.83 18.42
C GLU A 108 11.47 3.46 19.01
N ASN A 109 11.95 3.42 20.25
CA ASN A 109 12.35 2.19 20.96
C ASN A 109 13.40 1.33 20.20
N GLY A 110 14.30 1.96 19.46
CA GLY A 110 15.33 1.27 18.68
C GLY A 110 14.83 0.67 17.37
N ARG A 111 13.63 1.04 16.90
CA ARG A 111 13.10 0.58 15.62
C ARG A 111 13.79 1.29 14.46
N TYR A 112 14.32 0.51 13.54
CA TYR A 112 14.88 0.95 12.26
C TYR A 112 13.88 0.64 11.13
N PRO A 113 14.03 1.26 9.95
CA PRO A 113 13.23 0.89 8.80
C PRO A 113 13.39 -0.59 8.44
N ASP A 114 12.26 -1.23 8.17
CA ASP A 114 12.22 -2.62 7.73
C ASP A 114 12.41 -2.73 6.20
N VAL A 115 12.06 -1.66 5.46
CA VAL A 115 12.23 -1.57 3.99
C VAL A 115 12.73 -0.20 3.63
N ILE A 116 13.69 -0.12 2.70
CA ILE A 116 14.16 1.13 2.10
C ILE A 116 14.20 0.99 0.57
N VAL A 117 13.74 2.04 -0.14
CA VAL A 117 13.92 2.19 -1.58
C VAL A 117 14.60 3.54 -1.84
N GLU A 118 15.71 3.53 -2.57
CA GLU A 118 16.38 4.76 -3.05
C GLU A 118 16.14 4.93 -4.56
N LEU A 119 15.75 6.14 -4.93
CA LEU A 119 15.51 6.59 -6.29
C LEU A 119 16.79 7.25 -6.82
N LEU A 120 17.51 6.51 -7.66
CA LEU A 120 18.85 6.90 -8.08
C LEU A 120 18.82 8.09 -9.03
N SER A 121 19.75 9.01 -8.78
CA SER A 121 20.16 10.03 -9.74
C SER A 121 21.62 9.81 -10.16
N PRO A 122 22.09 10.42 -11.27
CA PRO A 122 23.49 10.33 -11.67
C PRO A 122 24.49 10.76 -10.59
N SER A 123 24.11 11.70 -9.72
CA SER A 123 24.96 12.19 -8.62
C SER A 123 24.97 11.29 -7.39
N THR A 124 23.91 10.51 -7.14
CA THR A 124 23.77 9.69 -5.92
C THR A 124 24.06 8.20 -6.14
N ALA A 125 23.97 7.71 -7.38
CA ALA A 125 24.04 6.28 -7.72
C ALA A 125 25.26 5.52 -7.13
N HIS A 126 26.43 6.17 -7.04
CA HIS A 126 27.62 5.56 -6.45
C HIS A 126 27.50 5.41 -4.92
N GLU A 127 26.96 6.42 -4.24
CA GLU A 127 26.78 6.39 -2.79
C GLU A 127 25.67 5.41 -2.39
N ASP A 128 24.54 5.41 -3.11
CA ASP A 128 23.40 4.53 -2.88
C ASP A 128 23.81 3.05 -2.96
N LYS A 129 24.56 2.67 -4.02
CA LYS A 129 25.03 1.29 -4.22
C LYS A 129 26.25 0.91 -3.37
N GLY A 130 26.88 1.87 -2.70
CA GLY A 130 28.08 1.69 -1.89
C GLY A 130 27.83 2.01 -0.42
N LYS A 131 28.23 3.21 0.02
CA LYS A 131 28.27 3.61 1.43
C LYS A 131 26.90 3.57 2.11
N LYS A 132 25.82 3.98 1.43
CA LYS A 132 24.45 3.93 2.01
C LYS A 132 24.01 2.48 2.19
N LYS A 133 24.18 1.65 1.15
CA LYS A 133 23.93 0.21 1.26
C LYS A 133 24.68 -0.44 2.43
N ASP A 134 25.96 -0.12 2.63
CA ASP A 134 26.75 -0.64 3.76
C ASP A 134 26.17 -0.21 5.11
N ILE A 135 25.69 1.03 5.24
CA ILE A 135 25.03 1.53 6.46
C ILE A 135 23.71 0.81 6.69
N TYR A 136 22.90 0.64 5.64
CA TYR A 136 21.62 -0.06 5.75
C TYR A 136 21.83 -1.54 6.14
N GLU A 137 22.87 -2.18 5.61
CA GLU A 137 23.25 -3.56 5.96
C GLU A 137 23.79 -3.67 7.39
N GLN A 138 24.78 -2.84 7.74
CA GLN A 138 25.61 -3.05 8.92
C GLN A 138 25.04 -2.37 10.17
N VAL A 139 24.42 -1.21 10.00
CA VAL A 139 23.91 -0.38 11.09
C VAL A 139 22.41 -0.53 11.24
N PHE A 140 21.64 -0.29 10.17
CA PHE A 140 20.17 -0.28 10.28
C PHE A 140 19.63 -1.70 10.35
N LYS A 141 20.37 -2.66 9.78
CA LYS A 141 19.91 -4.04 9.63
C LYS A 141 18.56 -4.10 8.93
N THR A 142 18.36 -3.24 7.94
CA THR A 142 17.14 -3.17 7.14
C THR A 142 16.96 -4.47 6.36
N PRO A 143 15.90 -5.26 6.61
CA PRO A 143 15.64 -6.51 5.92
C PRO A 143 15.65 -6.45 4.40
N ASP A 144 14.90 -5.53 3.78
CA ASP A 144 14.84 -5.36 2.32
C ASP A 144 15.31 -3.97 1.89
N TYR A 145 16.24 -3.92 0.95
CA TYR A 145 16.77 -2.68 0.37
C TYR A 145 16.72 -2.72 -1.15
N PHE A 146 16.17 -1.68 -1.76
CA PHE A 146 16.04 -1.57 -3.22
C PHE A 146 16.62 -0.25 -3.74
N VAL A 147 17.04 -0.27 -5.00
CA VAL A 147 17.40 0.92 -5.75
C VAL A 147 16.75 0.90 -7.13
N PHE A 148 16.32 2.06 -7.60
CA PHE A 148 15.73 2.21 -8.93
C PHE A 148 16.02 3.60 -9.48
N ASP A 149 16.48 3.70 -10.72
CA ASP A 149 16.64 4.96 -11.45
C ASP A 149 15.36 5.22 -12.27
N PRO A 150 14.59 6.29 -11.97
CA PRO A 150 13.36 6.62 -12.72
C PRO A 150 13.56 6.97 -14.20
N PHE A 151 14.80 7.14 -14.66
CA PHE A 151 15.16 7.41 -16.04
C PHE A 151 15.73 6.19 -16.76
N GLU A 152 16.03 5.11 -16.04
CA GLU A 152 16.56 3.85 -16.59
C GLU A 152 15.63 2.67 -16.23
N PRO A 153 14.67 2.30 -17.10
CA PRO A 153 13.62 1.31 -16.82
C PRO A 153 14.11 -0.06 -16.32
N ASN A 154 15.33 -0.48 -16.69
CA ASN A 154 15.90 -1.78 -16.34
C ASN A 154 16.85 -1.71 -15.12
N SER A 155 16.85 -0.60 -14.38
CA SER A 155 17.80 -0.33 -13.30
C SER A 155 17.42 -0.96 -11.95
N LEU A 156 16.21 -1.50 -11.81
CA LEU A 156 15.69 -2.03 -10.56
C LEU A 156 16.60 -3.14 -10.02
N GLN A 157 17.11 -2.93 -8.81
CA GLN A 157 17.94 -3.87 -8.08
C GLN A 157 17.49 -3.93 -6.62
N GLY A 158 17.73 -5.04 -5.96
CA GLY A 158 17.36 -5.20 -4.57
C GLY A 158 18.18 -6.27 -3.86
N TRP A 159 18.22 -6.15 -2.55
CA TRP A 159 18.93 -7.05 -1.66
C TRP A 159 18.10 -7.33 -0.43
N ARG A 160 18.27 -8.54 0.11
CA ARG A 160 17.65 -8.96 1.36
C ARG A 160 18.69 -9.49 2.33
N LEU A 161 18.56 -9.16 3.61
CA LEU A 161 19.43 -9.73 4.64
C LEU A 161 19.16 -11.23 4.80
N ASP A 162 20.21 -12.03 4.76
CA ASP A 162 20.15 -13.45 5.08
C ASP A 162 20.31 -13.72 6.60
N ALA A 163 20.35 -15.00 6.96
CA ALA A 163 20.57 -15.43 8.34
C ALA A 163 21.93 -14.99 8.93
N SER A 164 22.89 -14.61 8.09
CA SER A 164 24.19 -14.06 8.50
C SER A 164 24.17 -12.53 8.61
N LEU A 165 22.99 -11.90 8.45
CA LEU A 165 22.79 -10.46 8.42
C LEU A 165 23.64 -9.76 7.36
N ARG A 166 23.79 -10.40 6.20
CA ARG A 166 24.43 -9.85 5.00
C ARG A 166 23.43 -9.78 3.85
N TYR A 167 23.54 -8.73 3.05
CA TYR A 167 22.71 -8.55 1.88
C TYR A 167 23.04 -9.55 0.78
N GLN A 168 22.04 -10.35 0.42
CA GLN A 168 22.05 -11.18 -0.77
C GLN A 168 21.24 -10.50 -1.86
N PRO A 169 21.74 -10.44 -3.11
CA PRO A 169 20.98 -9.88 -4.21
C PRO A 169 19.71 -10.70 -4.43
N LEU A 170 18.58 -10.01 -4.60
CA LEU A 170 17.32 -10.63 -4.96
C LEU A 170 17.34 -11.06 -6.43
N VAL A 171 16.77 -12.23 -6.70
CA VAL A 171 16.64 -12.75 -8.07
C VAL A 171 15.30 -12.26 -8.64
N PRO A 172 15.29 -11.57 -9.79
CA PRO A 172 14.05 -11.16 -10.41
C PRO A 172 13.25 -12.35 -10.94
N ASN A 173 11.92 -12.23 -10.90
CA ASN A 173 11.04 -13.17 -11.57
C ASN A 173 11.05 -12.95 -13.11
N GLU A 174 10.23 -13.70 -13.84
CA GLU A 174 10.13 -13.61 -15.32
C GLU A 174 9.74 -12.22 -15.84
N ARG A 175 9.13 -11.38 -14.99
CA ARG A 175 8.72 -10.00 -15.31
C ARG A 175 9.75 -8.95 -14.89
N GLY A 176 10.90 -9.37 -14.35
CA GLY A 176 11.92 -8.47 -13.81
C GLY A 176 11.61 -7.94 -12.40
N TRP A 177 10.61 -8.50 -11.71
CA TRP A 177 10.18 -8.00 -10.40
C TRP A 177 10.91 -8.68 -9.26
N LEU A 178 11.11 -7.95 -8.17
CA LEU A 178 11.80 -8.40 -6.97
C LEU A 178 10.79 -8.57 -5.83
N TRP A 179 10.83 -9.71 -5.15
CA TRP A 179 9.94 -9.96 -4.02
C TRP A 179 10.43 -9.23 -2.77
N CYS A 180 9.59 -8.35 -2.22
CA CYS A 180 9.79 -7.73 -0.91
C CYS A 180 9.05 -8.56 0.14
N GLU A 181 9.76 -9.50 0.76
CA GLU A 181 9.15 -10.42 1.73
C GLU A 181 8.64 -9.66 2.97
N THR A 182 9.25 -8.54 3.35
CA THR A 182 8.79 -7.74 4.49
C THR A 182 7.42 -7.10 4.26
N LEU A 183 7.14 -6.60 3.05
CA LEU A 183 5.84 -6.01 2.73
C LEU A 183 4.81 -7.04 2.24
N GLY A 184 5.26 -8.22 1.79
CA GLY A 184 4.40 -9.17 1.10
C GLY A 184 3.98 -8.71 -0.29
N PHE A 185 4.81 -7.89 -0.95
CA PHE A 185 4.57 -7.34 -2.28
C PHE A 185 5.76 -7.58 -3.21
N TRP A 186 5.48 -7.70 -4.49
CA TRP A 186 6.51 -7.52 -5.51
C TRP A 186 6.78 -6.02 -5.69
N LEU A 187 8.05 -5.64 -5.77
CA LEU A 187 8.46 -4.37 -6.33
C LEU A 187 8.85 -4.61 -7.79
N GLY A 188 8.18 -3.93 -8.70
CA GLY A 188 8.35 -4.11 -10.14
C GLY A 188 8.23 -2.80 -10.90
N THR A 189 8.53 -2.84 -12.18
CA THR A 189 8.35 -1.71 -13.08
C THR A 189 7.01 -1.80 -13.81
N TRP A 190 6.38 -0.64 -14.00
CA TRP A 190 5.12 -0.47 -14.70
C TRP A 190 5.19 0.76 -15.61
N GLU A 191 4.84 0.58 -16.89
CA GLU A 191 4.77 1.70 -17.83
C GLU A 191 3.36 2.28 -17.87
N GLY A 192 3.27 3.60 -17.70
CA GLY A 192 2.00 4.31 -17.82
C GLY A 192 2.08 5.75 -17.36
N ILE A 193 0.90 6.34 -17.11
CA ILE A 193 0.75 7.77 -16.82
C ILE A 193 0.47 7.96 -15.33
N VAL A 194 1.32 8.74 -14.66
CA VAL A 194 1.08 9.22 -13.29
C VAL A 194 1.32 10.73 -13.28
N ASP A 195 0.44 11.50 -12.65
CA ASP A 195 0.56 12.97 -12.56
C ASP A 195 0.81 13.66 -13.93
N ARG A 196 0.18 13.13 -15.00
CA ARG A 196 0.32 13.56 -16.40
C ARG A 196 1.67 13.29 -17.06
N GLU A 197 2.54 12.52 -16.40
CA GLU A 197 3.82 12.11 -16.93
C GLU A 197 3.77 10.63 -17.35
N THR A 198 4.11 10.36 -18.62
CA THR A 198 4.28 9.00 -19.13
C THR A 198 5.71 8.54 -18.86
N ALA A 199 5.89 7.50 -18.07
CA ALA A 199 7.20 6.92 -17.78
C ALA A 199 7.09 5.47 -17.32
N THR A 200 8.25 4.86 -17.05
CA THR A 200 8.32 3.62 -16.28
C THR A 200 8.44 3.96 -14.80
N TRP A 201 7.50 3.47 -14.00
CA TRP A 201 7.41 3.72 -12.57
C TRP A 201 7.70 2.45 -11.78
N ALA A 202 8.42 2.58 -10.67
CA ALA A 202 8.45 1.52 -9.66
C ALA A 202 7.07 1.46 -8.97
N ARG A 203 6.46 0.28 -8.95
CA ARG A 203 5.15 0.02 -8.37
C ARG A 203 5.17 -1.24 -7.53
N PHE A 204 4.30 -1.28 -6.52
CA PHE A 204 4.02 -2.50 -5.78
C PHE A 204 2.97 -3.34 -6.49
N PHE A 205 3.13 -4.66 -6.43
CA PHE A 205 2.14 -5.63 -6.89
C PHE A 205 1.88 -6.65 -5.78
N ASP A 206 0.63 -7.07 -5.63
CA ASP A 206 0.26 -8.08 -4.65
C ASP A 206 0.87 -9.46 -4.99
N GLU A 207 0.74 -10.43 -4.08
CA GLU A 207 1.25 -11.79 -4.28
C GLU A 207 0.72 -12.46 -5.57
N SER A 208 -0.49 -12.08 -6.01
CA SER A 208 -1.12 -12.57 -7.25
C SER A 208 -0.65 -11.83 -8.50
N GLY A 209 0.18 -10.79 -8.35
CA GLY A 209 0.71 -9.97 -9.43
C GLY A 209 -0.21 -8.85 -9.91
N ASN A 210 -1.26 -8.51 -9.14
CA ASN A 210 -2.11 -7.37 -9.42
C ASN A 210 -1.43 -6.08 -8.94
N LEU A 211 -1.64 -4.99 -9.69
CA LEU A 211 -1.11 -3.68 -9.32
C LEU A 211 -1.73 -3.23 -7.98
N VAL A 212 -0.88 -2.89 -7.01
CA VAL A 212 -1.34 -2.16 -5.82
C VAL A 212 -1.65 -0.74 -6.27
N LEU A 213 -2.94 -0.42 -6.27
CA LEU A 213 -3.47 0.81 -6.85
C LEU A 213 -3.08 2.03 -6.02
N LEU A 214 -3.03 3.18 -6.67
CA LEU A 214 -3.09 4.47 -6.01
C LEU A 214 -4.53 4.75 -5.58
N PRO A 215 -4.75 5.65 -4.60
CA PRO A 215 -6.10 6.00 -4.15
C PRO A 215 -7.04 6.46 -5.28
N GLU A 216 -6.53 7.23 -6.25
CA GLU A 216 -7.29 7.70 -7.42
C GLU A 216 -7.63 6.56 -8.39
N GLU A 217 -6.71 5.61 -8.59
CA GLU A 217 -6.94 4.43 -9.45
C GLU A 217 -7.99 3.53 -8.79
N ALA A 218 -7.92 3.33 -7.48
CA ALA A 218 -8.90 2.58 -6.70
C ALA A 218 -10.28 3.25 -6.72
N ALA A 219 -10.34 4.57 -6.54
CA ALA A 219 -11.59 5.33 -6.61
C ALA A 219 -12.23 5.25 -8.00
N GLN A 220 -11.41 5.34 -9.06
CA GLN A 220 -11.88 5.19 -10.43
C GLN A 220 -12.44 3.79 -10.68
N GLN A 221 -11.71 2.73 -10.27
CA GLN A 221 -12.20 1.35 -10.44
C GLN A 221 -13.51 1.09 -9.67
N GLN A 222 -13.64 1.66 -8.47
CA GLN A 222 -14.89 1.59 -7.70
C GLN A 222 -16.04 2.30 -8.40
N ALA A 223 -15.81 3.49 -8.96
CA ALA A 223 -16.81 4.23 -9.71
C ALA A 223 -17.26 3.49 -10.97
N GLU A 224 -16.31 2.93 -11.73
CA GLU A 224 -16.60 2.12 -12.92
C GLU A 224 -17.41 0.87 -12.57
N THR A 225 -17.04 0.19 -11.49
CA THR A 225 -17.77 -1.00 -11.01
C THR A 225 -19.19 -0.63 -10.56
N ALA A 226 -19.36 0.45 -9.82
CA ALA A 226 -20.66 0.93 -9.38
C ALA A 226 -21.55 1.31 -10.59
N GLN A 227 -20.98 1.99 -11.59
CA GLN A 227 -21.70 2.33 -12.81
C GLN A 227 -22.17 1.09 -13.57
N GLN A 228 -21.30 0.09 -13.74
CA GLN A 228 -21.67 -1.18 -14.38
C GLN A 228 -22.79 -1.91 -13.63
N GLN A 229 -22.79 -1.87 -12.29
CA GLN A 229 -23.86 -2.47 -11.49
C GLN A 229 -25.19 -1.73 -11.66
N VAL A 230 -25.17 -0.40 -11.72
CA VAL A 230 -26.37 0.40 -11.99
C VAL A 230 -26.93 0.10 -13.37
N GLU A 231 -26.08 0.05 -14.40
CA GLU A 231 -26.49 -0.28 -15.76
C GLU A 231 -27.06 -1.71 -15.86
N ALA A 232 -26.45 -2.68 -15.17
CA ALA A 232 -26.94 -4.04 -15.10
C ALA A 232 -28.31 -4.12 -14.40
N ALA A 233 -28.48 -3.42 -13.28
CA ALA A 233 -29.75 -3.36 -12.55
C ALA A 233 -30.86 -2.69 -13.39
N GLN A 234 -30.55 -1.62 -14.12
CA GLN A 234 -31.49 -0.96 -15.02
C GLN A 234 -31.99 -1.90 -16.12
N LYS A 235 -31.07 -2.64 -16.77
CA LYS A 235 -31.45 -3.65 -17.77
C LYS A 235 -32.32 -4.76 -17.20
N GLN A 236 -32.07 -5.19 -15.97
CA GLN A 236 -32.92 -6.18 -15.29
C GLN A 236 -34.33 -5.63 -15.02
N VAL A 237 -34.45 -4.39 -14.56
CA VAL A 237 -35.75 -3.73 -14.34
C VAL A 237 -36.51 -3.58 -15.66
N GLU A 238 -35.85 -3.14 -16.73
CA GLU A 238 -36.47 -3.01 -18.05
C GLU A 238 -36.96 -4.36 -18.59
N THR A 239 -36.14 -5.40 -18.44
CA THR A 239 -36.52 -6.77 -18.84
C THR A 239 -37.72 -7.27 -18.03
N ALA A 240 -37.73 -7.05 -16.72
CA ALA A 240 -38.85 -7.42 -15.87
C ALA A 240 -40.14 -6.66 -16.23
N GLN A 241 -40.04 -5.36 -16.54
CA GLN A 241 -41.18 -4.57 -17.00
C GLN A 241 -41.74 -5.09 -18.33
N GLN A 242 -40.88 -5.41 -19.31
CA GLN A 242 -41.30 -5.99 -20.58
C GLN A 242 -41.99 -7.36 -20.39
N GLN A 243 -41.51 -8.18 -19.47
CA GLN A 243 -42.14 -9.47 -19.14
C GLN A 243 -43.52 -9.28 -18.49
N VAL A 244 -43.64 -8.34 -17.55
CA VAL A 244 -44.93 -7.99 -16.93
C VAL A 244 -45.91 -7.47 -17.98
N GLU A 245 -45.48 -6.58 -18.87
CA GLU A 245 -46.33 -6.05 -19.93
C GLU A 245 -46.77 -7.17 -20.90
N THR A 246 -45.84 -8.05 -21.29
CA THR A 246 -46.16 -9.20 -22.15
C THR A 246 -47.16 -10.14 -21.49
N ALA A 247 -46.98 -10.44 -20.20
CA ALA A 247 -47.89 -11.29 -19.43
C ALA A 247 -49.28 -10.64 -19.31
N GLN A 248 -49.36 -9.33 -19.08
CA GLN A 248 -50.63 -8.59 -19.06
C GLN A 248 -51.34 -8.63 -20.41
N GLN A 249 -50.62 -8.41 -21.51
CA GLN A 249 -51.19 -8.49 -22.86
C GLN A 249 -51.69 -9.90 -23.20
N GLN A 250 -50.99 -10.95 -22.74
CA GLN A 250 -51.43 -12.33 -22.93
C GLN A 250 -52.69 -12.63 -22.11
N ALA A 251 -52.71 -12.28 -20.82
CA ALA A 251 -53.86 -12.46 -19.95
C ALA A 251 -55.12 -11.75 -20.48
N GLU A 252 -54.96 -10.52 -21.00
CA GLU A 252 -56.07 -9.78 -21.61
C GLU A 252 -56.58 -10.44 -22.91
N LYS A 253 -55.68 -10.95 -23.76
CA LYS A 253 -56.06 -11.71 -24.97
C LYS A 253 -56.81 -13.00 -24.62
N GLU A 254 -56.38 -13.71 -23.59
CA GLU A 254 -57.04 -14.92 -23.11
C GLU A 254 -58.42 -14.62 -22.55
N ARG A 255 -58.56 -13.56 -21.74
CA ARG A 255 -59.85 -13.08 -21.23
C ARG A 255 -60.82 -12.76 -22.36
N GLN A 256 -60.39 -11.98 -23.35
CA GLN A 256 -61.22 -11.64 -24.51
C GLN A 256 -61.63 -12.87 -25.34
N ARG A 257 -60.77 -13.89 -25.44
CA ARG A 257 -61.11 -15.16 -26.08
C ARG A 257 -62.15 -15.93 -25.27
N GLY A 258 -61.98 -16.01 -23.95
CA GLY A 258 -62.94 -16.62 -23.03
C GLY A 258 -64.32 -15.97 -23.14
N ASP A 259 -64.37 -14.63 -23.12
CA ASP A 259 -65.61 -13.86 -23.24
C ASP A 259 -66.32 -14.12 -24.58
N ARG A 260 -65.58 -14.18 -25.70
CA ARG A 260 -66.16 -14.51 -27.03
C ARG A 260 -66.69 -15.94 -27.11
N LEU A 261 -65.97 -16.90 -26.56
CA LEU A 261 -66.41 -18.30 -26.51
C LEU A 261 -67.68 -18.45 -25.67
N ALA A 262 -67.73 -17.82 -24.50
CA ALA A 262 -68.90 -17.82 -23.63
C ALA A 262 -70.12 -17.13 -24.27
N ALA A 263 -69.91 -16.06 -25.05
CA ALA A 263 -70.98 -15.43 -25.82
C ALA A 263 -71.53 -16.37 -26.91
N ARG A 264 -70.64 -17.05 -27.65
CA ARG A 264 -71.02 -17.97 -28.73
C ARG A 264 -71.75 -19.22 -28.22
N LEU A 265 -71.36 -19.74 -27.07
CA LEU A 265 -72.06 -20.86 -26.41
C LEU A 265 -73.49 -20.48 -26.02
N ARG A 266 -73.69 -19.27 -25.46
CA ARG A 266 -75.03 -18.75 -25.15
C ARG A 266 -75.91 -18.60 -26.40
N GLU A 267 -75.35 -18.20 -27.54
CA GLU A 267 -76.08 -18.14 -28.82
C GLU A 267 -76.50 -19.52 -29.35
N LEU A 268 -75.75 -20.57 -29.01
CA LEU A 268 -76.03 -21.96 -29.41
C LEU A 268 -77.03 -22.68 -28.49
N GLY A 269 -77.47 -22.04 -27.41
CA GLY A 269 -78.50 -22.57 -26.50
C GLY A 269 -77.98 -23.34 -25.28
N ASP A 270 -76.67 -23.43 -25.08
CA ASP A 270 -76.04 -24.00 -23.88
C ASP A 270 -75.67 -22.86 -22.91
N ASP A 271 -76.16 -22.91 -21.67
CA ASP A 271 -75.78 -21.94 -20.62
C ASP A 271 -74.40 -22.33 -20.03
N PRO A 272 -73.34 -21.54 -20.24
CA PRO A 272 -72.02 -21.89 -19.72
C PRO A 272 -71.95 -21.91 -18.19
N ASN A 273 -72.92 -21.29 -17.50
CA ASN A 273 -72.96 -21.23 -16.03
C ASN A 273 -73.54 -22.48 -15.37
N THR A 274 -74.11 -23.43 -16.12
CA THR A 274 -74.65 -24.67 -15.53
C THR A 274 -73.61 -25.76 -15.29
N PHE A 275 -72.36 -25.58 -15.73
CA PHE A 275 -71.29 -26.58 -15.62
C PHE A 275 -70.33 -26.38 -14.42
N ASN A 276 -70.53 -25.34 -13.60
CA ASN A 276 -69.79 -25.14 -12.35
C ASN A 276 -70.71 -25.46 -11.14
N GLN A 277 -70.91 -26.75 -10.87
CA GLN A 277 -71.24 -27.30 -9.55
C GLN A 277 -70.30 -28.45 -9.22
#